data_AF-A0AAF0E7U0-F1
#
_entry.id   AF-A0AAF0E7U0-F1
#
_cell.length_a   1.000
_cell.length_b   1.000
_cell.length_c   1.000
_cell.angle_alpha   90.00
_cell.angle_beta   90.00
_cell.angle_gamma   90.00
#
_symmetry.space_group_name_H-M   'P 1'
#
loop_
_entity.id
_entity.type
_entity.pdbx_description
1 polymer ?
#
loop_
_entity_poly.entity_id
_entity_poly.type
_entity_poly.pdbx_seq_one_letter_code
_entity_poly.pdbx_strand_id
1 'polypeptide(L)'
;MERAAAVRRARIEALRTLRLAEEAGDTDAASRNEFGHAVKQSYRTSEPPASALGGAAPADTVEMDVDDLEARALAEDRQREAEELDLTNIAPRRPNWDLRRDWEARQQQLVPKTQAAIHTLLVQRVGAREADAADVLANEA
;
A
#
# COMPACT_ATOMS: atom_id res chain seq x y z
N MET A 1 -40.98 15.84 27.70
CA MET A 1 -41.94 16.29 26.67
C MET A 1 -41.74 17.74 26.26
N GLU A 2 -41.65 18.67 27.22
CA GLU A 2 -41.58 20.13 26.94
C GLU A 2 -40.32 20.55 26.16
N ARG A 3 -39.15 19.97 26.45
CA ARG A 3 -37.89 20.28 25.74
C ARG A 3 -37.96 19.95 24.25
N ALA A 4 -38.52 18.80 23.89
CA ALA A 4 -38.69 18.41 22.48
C ALA A 4 -39.69 19.31 21.75
N ALA A 5 -40.76 19.73 22.43
CA ALA A 5 -41.72 20.69 21.89
C ALA A 5 -41.10 22.08 21.67
N ALA A 6 -40.24 22.54 22.59
CA ALA A 6 -39.50 23.80 22.45
C ALA A 6 -38.56 23.79 21.24
N VAL A 7 -37.79 22.70 21.06
CA VAL A 7 -36.91 22.53 19.88
C VAL A 7 -37.71 22.55 18.58
N ARG A 8 -38.87 21.89 18.53
CA ARG A 8 -39.76 21.91 17.35
C ARG A 8 -40.31 23.30 17.06
N ARG A 9 -40.70 24.06 18.10
CA ARG A 9 -41.19 25.44 17.95
C ARG A 9 -40.11 26.36 17.40
N ALA A 10 -38.90 26.32 17.98
CA ALA A 10 -37.75 27.09 17.50
C ALA A 10 -37.41 26.77 16.04
N ARG A 11 -37.45 25.50 15.64
CA ARG A 11 -37.26 25.07 14.24
C ARG A 11 -38.31 25.66 13.30
N ILE A 12 -39.58 25.63 13.70
CA ILE A 12 -40.68 26.17 12.88
C ILE A 12 -40.58 27.70 12.76
N GLU A 13 -40.20 28.38 13.83
CA GLU A 13 -39.98 29.83 13.84
C GLU A 13 -38.82 30.23 12.93
N ALA A 14 -37.70 29.50 12.96
CA ALA A 14 -36.59 29.71 12.03
C ALA A 14 -37.00 29.52 10.56
N LEU A 15 -37.87 28.55 10.25
CA LEU A 15 -38.36 28.37 8.88
C LEU A 15 -39.38 29.45 8.46
N ARG A 16 -40.21 29.92 9.39
CA ARG A 16 -41.20 30.98 9.14
C ARG A 16 -40.52 32.33 8.90
N THR A 17 -39.52 32.67 9.71
CA THR A 17 -38.76 33.93 9.56
C THR A 17 -38.02 33.98 8.23
N LEU A 18 -37.41 32.87 7.80
CA LEU A 18 -36.78 32.79 6.48
C LEU A 18 -37.80 32.99 5.35
N ARG A 19 -38.98 32.35 5.44
CA ARG A 19 -40.03 32.50 4.42
C ARG A 19 -40.52 33.94 4.31
N LEU A 20 -40.74 34.62 5.45
CA LEU A 20 -41.17 36.02 5.46
C LEU A 20 -40.10 36.96 4.88
N ALA A 21 -38.81 36.71 5.18
CA ALA A 21 -37.70 37.50 4.62
C ALA A 21 -37.59 37.33 3.09
N GLU A 22 -37.81 36.12 2.57
CA GLU A 22 -37.84 35.87 1.12
C GLU A 22 -39.04 36.50 0.42
N GLU A 23 -40.24 36.43 1.03
CA GLU A 23 -41.45 37.06 0.48
C GLU A 23 -41.33 38.60 0.46
N ALA A 24 -40.55 39.19 1.38
CA ALA A 24 -40.22 40.61 1.39
C ALA A 24 -39.10 41.01 0.40
N GLY A 25 -38.40 40.04 -0.20
CA GLY A 25 -37.26 40.28 -1.09
C GLY A 25 -35.97 40.70 -0.38
N ASP A 26 -35.91 40.62 0.95
CA ASP A 26 -34.75 41.00 1.77
C ASP A 26 -33.71 39.87 1.84
N THR A 27 -32.81 39.83 0.85
CA THR A 27 -31.74 38.83 0.74
C THR A 27 -30.80 38.81 1.95
N ASP A 28 -30.59 39.97 2.59
CA ASP A 28 -29.71 40.12 3.75
C ASP A 28 -30.31 39.57 5.03
N ALA A 29 -31.64 39.58 5.16
CA ALA A 29 -32.34 39.00 6.29
C ALA A 29 -32.47 37.48 6.11
N ALA A 30 -32.66 37.01 4.88
CA ALA A 30 -32.71 35.59 4.56
C ALA A 30 -31.35 34.89 4.76
N SER A 31 -30.23 35.53 4.40
CA SER A 31 -28.88 34.97 4.56
C SER A 31 -28.43 34.86 6.02
N ARG A 32 -28.94 35.71 6.91
CA ARG A 32 -28.68 35.66 8.36
C ARG A 32 -29.28 34.42 9.04
N ASN A 33 -30.22 33.72 8.42
CA ASN A 33 -30.84 32.52 8.97
C ASN A 33 -30.12 31.25 8.48
N GLU A 34 -29.02 30.91 9.16
CA GLU A 34 -28.15 29.77 8.84
C GLU A 34 -28.91 28.43 8.81
N PHE A 35 -29.76 28.19 9.82
CA PHE A 35 -30.51 26.94 9.96
C PHE A 35 -31.48 26.72 8.79
N GLY A 36 -32.26 27.75 8.45
CA GLY A 36 -33.21 27.66 7.34
C GLY A 36 -32.52 27.49 5.99
N HIS A 37 -31.37 28.15 5.80
CA HIS A 37 -30.58 28.05 4.57
C HIS A 37 -29.93 26.66 4.41
N ALA A 38 -29.37 26.09 5.48
CA ALA A 38 -28.82 24.73 5.48
C ALA A 38 -29.88 23.68 5.13
N VAL A 39 -31.11 23.82 5.68
CA VAL A 39 -32.23 22.94 5.35
C VAL A 39 -32.59 23.08 3.86
N LYS A 40 -32.68 24.29 3.31
CA LYS A 40 -33.00 24.49 1.88
C LYS A 40 -31.91 23.98 0.94
N GLN A 41 -30.63 24.16 1.28
CA GLN A 41 -29.51 23.62 0.51
C GLN A 41 -29.55 22.08 0.48
N SER A 42 -29.89 21.43 1.59
CA SER A 42 -29.99 19.97 1.66
C SER A 42 -31.04 19.35 0.73
N TYR A 43 -32.08 20.11 0.35
CA TYR A 43 -33.11 19.65 -0.61
C TYR A 43 -32.79 20.01 -2.07
N ARG A 44 -31.75 20.81 -2.33
CA ARG A 44 -31.39 21.27 -3.68
C ARG A 44 -30.19 20.54 -4.28
N THR A 45 -29.33 19.97 -3.44
CA THR A 45 -28.15 19.23 -3.90
C THR A 45 -28.46 17.73 -3.93
N SER A 46 -28.30 17.10 -5.09
CA SER A 46 -28.46 15.64 -5.26
C SER A 46 -27.33 14.82 -4.63
N GLU A 47 -26.28 15.49 -4.15
CA GLU A 47 -25.17 14.84 -3.44
C GLU A 47 -25.54 14.68 -1.97
N PRO A 48 -25.44 13.45 -1.43
CA PRO A 48 -25.72 13.22 -0.02
C PRO A 48 -24.73 14.02 0.84
N PRO A 49 -25.16 14.54 2.00
CA PRO A 49 -24.27 15.25 2.90
C PRO A 49 -23.10 14.34 3.31
N ALA A 50 -21.91 14.91 3.50
CA ALA A 50 -20.69 14.16 3.84
C ALA A 50 -20.84 13.25 5.07
N SER A 51 -21.75 13.58 6.01
CA SER A 51 -22.04 12.72 7.16
C SER A 51 -22.84 11.46 6.81
N ALA A 52 -23.57 11.45 5.69
CA ALA A 52 -24.32 10.29 5.19
C ALA A 52 -23.43 9.35 4.36
N LEU A 53 -22.35 9.87 3.78
CA LEU A 53 -21.36 9.08 3.02
C LEU A 53 -20.40 8.28 3.90
N GLY A 54 -20.46 8.42 5.23
CA GLY A 54 -19.62 7.68 6.16
C GLY A 54 -18.14 7.97 5.89
N GLY A 55 -17.57 8.93 6.61
CA GLY A 55 -16.12 9.17 6.62
C GLY A 55 -15.36 8.01 7.27
N ALA A 56 -15.52 6.79 6.77
CA ALA A 56 -14.62 5.70 7.05
C ALA A 56 -13.34 5.99 6.24
N ALA A 57 -12.22 6.11 6.95
CA ALA A 57 -10.91 6.02 6.33
C ALA A 57 -10.88 4.81 5.38
N PRO A 58 -10.15 4.88 4.25
CA PRO A 58 -10.04 3.74 3.36
C PRO A 58 -9.67 2.52 4.20
N ALA A 59 -10.47 1.46 4.09
CA ALA A 59 -10.19 0.22 4.80
C ALA A 59 -8.77 -0.23 4.40
N ASP A 60 -7.99 -0.69 5.38
CA ASP A 60 -6.64 -1.19 5.15
C ASP A 60 -6.72 -2.41 4.22
N THR A 61 -6.43 -2.21 2.94
CA THR A 61 -6.51 -3.24 1.91
C THR A 61 -5.13 -3.69 1.51
N VAL A 62 -4.98 -4.99 1.21
CA VAL A 62 -3.72 -5.60 0.76
C VAL A 62 -3.10 -4.88 -0.44
N GLU A 63 -3.91 -4.30 -1.32
CA GLU A 63 -3.41 -3.50 -2.46
C GLU A 63 -2.59 -2.28 -2.00
N MET A 64 -2.98 -1.65 -0.88
CA MET A 64 -2.30 -0.47 -0.33
C MET A 64 -0.94 -0.84 0.30
N ASP A 65 -0.79 -2.06 0.79
CA ASP A 65 0.49 -2.59 1.27
C ASP A 65 1.47 -2.88 0.13
N VAL A 66 0.94 -3.21 -1.06
CA VAL A 66 1.73 -3.63 -2.22
C VAL A 66 2.10 -2.46 -3.14
N ASP A 67 1.31 -1.38 -3.15
CA ASP A 67 1.55 -0.19 -3.99
C ASP A 67 3.00 0.35 -3.89
N ASP A 68 3.61 0.28 -2.70
CA ASP A 68 4.97 0.76 -2.47
C ASP A 68 6.08 -0.25 -2.80
N LEU A 69 5.73 -1.53 -2.97
CA LEU A 69 6.71 -2.62 -3.07
C LEU A 69 7.55 -2.51 -4.33
N GLU A 70 6.92 -2.19 -5.46
CA GLU A 70 7.59 -2.02 -6.75
C GLU A 70 8.58 -0.85 -6.68
N ALA A 71 8.17 0.29 -6.13
CA ALA A 71 9.00 1.46 -5.98
C ALA A 71 10.24 1.18 -5.11
N ARG A 72 10.08 0.39 -4.04
CA ARG A 72 11.17 -0.03 -3.15
C ARG A 72 12.14 -0.98 -3.86
N ALA A 73 11.64 -1.98 -4.60
CA ALA A 73 12.47 -2.90 -5.37
C ALA A 73 13.32 -2.17 -6.43
N LEU A 74 12.71 -1.27 -7.20
CA LEU A 74 13.44 -0.47 -8.19
C LEU A 74 14.45 0.49 -7.55
N ALA A 75 14.19 0.98 -6.34
CA ALA A 75 15.13 1.84 -5.62
C ALA A 75 16.33 1.03 -5.09
N GLU A 76 16.08 -0.18 -4.59
CA GLU A 76 17.13 -1.09 -4.12
C GLU A 76 18.03 -1.54 -5.28
N ASP A 77 17.47 -1.91 -6.43
CA ASP A 77 18.25 -2.28 -7.61
C ASP A 77 19.13 -1.11 -8.10
N ARG A 78 18.58 0.10 -8.17
CA ARG A 78 19.34 1.31 -8.53
C ARG A 78 20.46 1.61 -7.53
N GLN A 79 20.24 1.36 -6.25
CA GLN A 79 21.25 1.53 -5.22
C GLN A 79 22.38 0.50 -5.39
N ARG A 80 22.05 -0.77 -5.64
CA ARG A 80 23.02 -1.84 -5.93
C ARG A 80 23.86 -1.51 -7.17
N GLU A 81 23.24 -1.06 -8.26
CA GLU A 81 23.94 -0.64 -9.47
C GLU A 81 24.90 0.53 -9.22
N ALA A 82 24.49 1.51 -8.40
CA ALA A 82 25.32 2.65 -8.04
C ALA A 82 26.51 2.27 -7.15
N GLU A 83 26.32 1.32 -6.24
CA GLU A 83 27.39 0.73 -5.40
C GLU A 83 28.39 -0.08 -6.26
N GLU A 84 27.91 -0.76 -7.31
CA GLU A 84 28.76 -1.48 -8.27
C GLU A 84 29.58 -0.57 -9.19
N LEU A 85 29.11 0.67 -9.43
CA LEU A 85 29.70 1.64 -10.36
C LEU A 85 30.47 2.78 -9.67
N ASP A 86 31.26 2.50 -8.63
CA ASP A 86 32.18 3.48 -8.03
C ASP A 86 33.38 3.77 -8.96
N LEU A 87 33.20 4.72 -9.88
CA LEU A 87 34.19 5.15 -10.87
C LEU A 87 35.45 5.80 -10.25
N THR A 88 35.39 6.24 -8.98
CA THR A 88 36.48 6.97 -8.32
C THR A 88 37.52 6.05 -7.70
N ASN A 89 37.19 4.77 -7.51
CA ASN A 89 38.06 3.75 -6.94
C ASN A 89 38.57 2.73 -7.99
N ILE A 90 38.19 2.88 -9.26
CA ILE A 90 38.68 2.03 -10.36
C ILE A 90 40.07 2.52 -10.77
N ALA A 91 41.12 1.84 -10.28
CA ALA A 91 42.45 1.98 -10.84
C ALA A 91 42.45 1.60 -12.35
N PRO A 92 43.30 2.22 -13.18
CA PRO A 92 43.33 1.97 -14.63
C PRO A 92 43.62 0.50 -14.95
N ARG A 93 42.80 -0.14 -15.81
CA ARG A 93 42.94 -1.54 -16.27
C ARG A 93 44.33 -1.82 -16.87
N ARG A 94 45.22 -2.42 -16.09
CA ARG A 94 46.49 -3.07 -16.51
C ARG A 94 46.29 -4.60 -16.80
N PRO A 95 47.19 -5.28 -17.52
CA PRO A 95 46.92 -6.63 -18.05
C PRO A 95 47.06 -7.82 -17.08
N ASN A 96 47.92 -7.74 -16.05
CA ASN A 96 48.30 -8.90 -15.22
C ASN A 96 47.69 -8.92 -13.80
N TRP A 97 47.01 -7.85 -13.40
CA TRP A 97 46.43 -7.63 -12.08
C TRP A 97 44.90 -7.74 -12.07
N ASP A 98 44.25 -7.73 -13.25
CA ASP A 98 42.79 -7.82 -13.41
C ASP A 98 42.28 -9.26 -13.58
N LEU A 99 43.19 -10.25 -13.63
CA LEU A 99 42.84 -11.66 -13.81
C LEU A 99 41.89 -12.17 -12.71
N ARG A 100 42.05 -11.68 -11.47
CA ARG A 100 41.19 -12.07 -10.34
C ARG A 100 39.76 -11.56 -10.52
N ARG A 101 39.59 -10.33 -10.98
CA ARG A 101 38.28 -9.71 -11.20
C ARG A 101 37.55 -10.37 -12.37
N ASP A 102 38.26 -10.58 -13.47
CA ASP A 102 37.73 -11.28 -14.65
C ASP A 102 37.34 -12.73 -14.33
N TRP A 103 38.13 -13.39 -13.48
CA TRP A 103 37.81 -14.72 -12.98
C TRP A 103 36.59 -14.71 -12.07
N GLU A 104 36.49 -13.75 -11.14
CA GLU A 104 35.39 -13.63 -10.19
C GLU A 104 34.05 -13.35 -10.91
N ALA A 105 34.04 -12.47 -11.91
CA ALA A 105 32.87 -12.24 -12.76
C ALA A 105 32.42 -13.52 -13.49
N ARG A 106 33.37 -14.35 -13.97
CA ARG A 106 33.05 -15.65 -14.57
C ARG A 106 32.54 -16.66 -13.55
N GLN A 107 33.09 -16.65 -12.32
CA GLN A 107 32.62 -17.52 -11.24
C GLN A 107 31.20 -17.18 -10.80
N GLN A 108 30.83 -15.90 -10.71
CA GLN A 108 29.47 -15.47 -10.35
C GLN A 108 28.41 -16.07 -11.28
N GLN A 109 28.69 -16.20 -12.58
CA GLN A 109 27.78 -16.86 -13.54
C GLN A 109 27.59 -18.36 -13.26
N LEU A 110 28.58 -19.00 -12.63
CA LEU A 110 28.60 -20.44 -12.33
C LEU A 110 28.01 -20.76 -10.94
N VAL A 111 28.09 -19.84 -9.98
CA VAL A 111 27.55 -20.00 -8.61
C VAL A 111 26.12 -20.58 -8.57
N PRO A 112 25.12 -20.07 -9.32
CA PRO A 112 23.75 -20.61 -9.22
C PRO A 112 23.66 -22.06 -9.73
N LYS A 113 24.41 -22.40 -10.79
CA LYS A 113 24.45 -23.77 -11.33
C LYS A 113 25.12 -24.73 -10.35
N THR A 114 26.20 -24.28 -9.73
CA THR A 114 26.91 -25.05 -8.70
C THR A 114 26.01 -25.30 -7.49
N GLN A 115 25.28 -24.30 -7.02
CA GLN A 115 24.35 -24.46 -5.90
C GLN A 115 23.20 -25.43 -6.22
N ALA A 116 22.64 -25.35 -7.43
CA ALA A 116 21.63 -26.30 -7.89
C ALA A 116 22.16 -27.75 -7.98
N ALA A 117 23.39 -27.92 -8.48
CA ALA A 117 24.05 -29.21 -8.51
C ALA A 117 24.32 -29.77 -7.09
N ILE A 118 24.79 -28.93 -6.17
CA ILE A 118 24.99 -29.29 -4.76
C ILE A 118 23.68 -29.75 -4.14
N HIS A 119 22.58 -29.00 -4.34
CA HIS A 119 21.27 -29.36 -3.84
C HIS A 119 20.82 -30.73 -4.37
N THR A 120 20.96 -30.95 -5.68
CA THR A 120 20.59 -32.22 -6.32
C THR A 120 21.39 -33.40 -5.74
N LEU A 121 22.70 -33.22 -5.56
CA LEU A 121 23.57 -34.25 -4.97
C LEU A 121 23.23 -34.53 -3.50
N LEU A 122 22.85 -33.51 -2.73
CA LEU A 122 22.40 -33.68 -1.35
C LEU A 122 21.11 -34.49 -1.28
N VAL A 123 20.11 -34.15 -2.10
CA VAL A 123 18.84 -34.89 -2.18
C VAL A 123 19.07 -36.35 -2.55
N GLN A 124 19.89 -36.61 -3.57
CA GLN A 124 20.25 -37.98 -3.97
C GLN A 124 20.95 -38.74 -2.84
N ARG A 125 21.86 -38.09 -2.12
CA ARG A 125 22.60 -38.72 -1.02
C ARG A 125 21.70 -39.02 0.18
N VAL A 126 20.77 -38.14 0.52
CA VAL A 126 19.81 -38.37 1.60
C VAL A 126 18.87 -39.53 1.23
N GLY A 127 18.30 -39.51 0.02
CA GLY A 127 17.43 -40.60 -0.44
C GLY A 127 18.14 -41.95 -0.52
N ALA A 128 19.40 -41.99 -0.99
CA ALA A 128 20.18 -43.22 -1.00
C ALA A 128 20.41 -43.79 0.41
N ARG A 129 20.72 -42.93 1.40
CA ARG A 129 20.86 -43.36 2.80
C ARG A 129 19.56 -43.92 3.39
N GLU A 130 18.43 -43.32 3.08
CA GLU A 130 17.11 -43.81 3.54
C GLU A 130 16.74 -45.14 2.88
N ALA A 131 17.02 -45.30 1.58
CA ALA A 131 16.83 -46.55 0.87
C ALA A 131 17.73 -47.67 1.41
N ASP A 132 19.01 -47.38 1.64
CA ASP A 132 19.95 -48.33 2.26
C ASP A 132 19.49 -48.75 3.66
N ALA A 133 18.97 -47.81 4.47
CA ALA A 133 18.43 -48.12 5.80
C ALA A 133 17.14 -48.95 5.73
N ALA A 134 16.26 -48.68 4.75
CA ALA A 134 15.03 -49.43 4.55
C ALA A 134 15.30 -50.86 4.07
N ASP A 135 16.30 -51.07 3.20
CA ASP A 135 16.69 -52.40 2.69
C ASP A 135 17.33 -53.26 3.79
N VAL A 136 18.11 -52.66 4.71
CA VAL A 136 18.61 -53.37 5.90
C VAL A 136 17.47 -53.83 6.80
N LEU A 137 16.49 -52.97 7.08
CA LEU A 137 15.34 -53.33 7.91
C LEU A 137 14.42 -54.37 7.25
N ALA A 138 14.28 -54.34 5.91
CA ALA A 138 13.48 -55.30 5.17
C ALA A 138 14.14 -56.70 5.12
N ASN A 139 15.47 -56.80 5.20
CA ASN A 139 16.19 -58.07 5.24
C ASN A 139 16.30 -58.67 6.66
N GLU A 140 16.00 -57.90 7.71
CA GLU A 140 16.02 -58.36 9.11
C GLU A 140 14.64 -58.81 9.64
N ALA A 141 13.58 -58.73 8.82
CA ALA A 141 12.21 -59.19 9.14
C ALA A 141 11.84 -60.49 8.41
#